data_AF-A0ABD3AV91-F1
#
_entry.id   AF-A0ABD3AV91-F1
#
_cell.length_a   1.000
_cell.length_b   1.000
_cell.length_c   1.000
_cell.angle_alpha   90.00
_cell.angle_beta   90.00
_cell.angle_gamma   90.00
#
_symmetry.space_group_name_H-M   'P 1'
#
loop_
_entity.id
_entity.type
_entity.pdbx_description
1 polymer ?
#
loop_
_entity_poly.entity_id
_entity_poly.type
_entity_poly.pdbx_seq_one_letter_code
_entity_poly.pdbx_strand_id
1 'polypeptide(L)'
;FNIDVHDYSVRLRQAQKFLKDGDKVKIIVNLKGRENEFRNNAIELLGRFQNDLGELATQENKNFRDRNMFVILVPNKTVLQKAQEEPKKKEKSVAAEVSASV
;
A
#
# COMPACT_ATOMS: atom_id res chain seq x y z
N PHE A 1 -6.36 -2.91 21.55
CA PHE A 1 -6.03 -2.74 20.12
C PHE A 1 -5.77 -1.27 19.85
N ASN A 2 -4.50 -0.84 19.81
CA ASN A 2 -4.11 0.52 19.45
C ASN A 2 -2.96 0.42 18.44
N ILE A 3 -3.22 0.83 17.20
CA ILE A 3 -2.18 1.02 16.18
C ILE A 3 -1.81 2.49 16.16
N ASP A 4 -0.51 2.79 16.22
CA ASP A 4 -0.02 4.16 16.08
C ASP A 4 -0.14 4.61 14.62
N VAL A 5 -0.40 5.90 14.40
CA VAL A 5 -0.51 6.49 13.06
C VAL A 5 0.78 6.28 12.26
N HIS A 6 1.93 6.37 12.93
CA HIS A 6 3.22 6.10 12.30
C HIS A 6 3.33 4.64 11.82
N ASP A 7 2.97 3.66 12.68
CA ASP A 7 3.01 2.23 12.33
C ASP A 7 2.08 1.92 11.15
N TYR A 8 0.87 2.51 11.14
CA TYR A 8 -0.05 2.42 10.01
C TYR A 8 0.60 2.91 8.71
N SER A 9 1.21 4.10 8.73
CA SER A 9 1.83 4.71 7.55
C SER A 9 3.01 3.89 7.01
N VAL A 10 3.81 3.30 7.90
CA VAL A 10 4.95 2.45 7.53
C VAL A 10 4.46 1.18 6.85
N ARG A 11 3.45 0.50 7.43
CA ARG A 11 2.85 -0.69 6.83
C ARG A 11 2.20 -0.39 5.49
N LEU A 12 1.52 0.75 5.35
CA LEU A 12 0.90 1.16 4.10
C LEU A 12 1.94 1.33 2.99
N ARG A 13 3.03 2.05 3.26
CA ARG A 13 4.14 2.22 2.31
C ARG A 13 4.77 0.87 1.93
N GLN A 14 4.94 -0.02 2.91
CA GLN A 14 5.49 -1.34 2.67
C GLN A 14 4.56 -2.18 1.76
N ALA A 15 3.26 -2.16 2.02
CA ALA A 15 2.26 -2.85 1.19
C ALA A 15 2.24 -2.29 -0.24
N GLN A 16 2.26 -0.96 -0.40
CA GLN A 16 2.36 -0.32 -1.71
C GLN A 16 3.61 -0.75 -2.48
N LYS A 17 4.76 -0.88 -1.79
CA LYS A 17 6.00 -1.35 -2.41
C LYS A 17 5.85 -2.78 -2.91
N PHE A 18 5.41 -3.71 -2.06
CA PHE A 18 5.21 -5.11 -2.46
C PHE A 18 4.23 -5.27 -3.61
N LEU A 19 3.13 -4.51 -3.59
CA LEU A 19 2.17 -4.54 -4.68
C LEU A 19 2.80 -4.04 -5.98
N LYS A 20 3.60 -2.96 -5.96
CA LYS A 20 4.32 -2.46 -7.14
C LYS A 20 5.39 -3.44 -7.66
N ASP A 21 5.98 -4.23 -6.77
CA ASP A 21 6.94 -5.27 -7.14
C ASP A 21 6.25 -6.52 -7.72
N GLY A 22 4.91 -6.59 -7.66
CA GLY A 22 4.11 -7.71 -8.19
C GLY A 22 3.82 -8.81 -7.17
N ASP A 23 4.13 -8.57 -5.90
CA ASP A 23 3.89 -9.51 -4.81
C ASP A 23 2.48 -9.39 -4.23
N LYS A 24 1.95 -10.53 -3.76
CA LYS A 24 0.71 -10.59 -2.99
C LYS A 24 0.96 -10.17 -1.54
N VAL A 25 0.03 -9.42 -0.98
CA VAL A 25 0.11 -8.96 0.41
C VAL A 25 -1.04 -9.52 1.23
N LYS A 26 -0.73 -10.21 2.34
CA LYS A 26 -1.71 -10.67 3.32
C LYS A 26 -1.61 -9.85 4.59
N ILE A 27 -2.65 -9.09 4.89
CA ILE A 27 -2.77 -8.28 6.10
C ILE A 27 -3.53 -9.10 7.13
N ILE A 28 -2.97 -9.28 8.32
CA ILE A 28 -3.56 -10.08 9.39
C ILE A 28 -3.68 -9.21 10.65
N VAL A 29 -4.89 -9.18 11.21
CA VAL A 29 -5.18 -8.61 12.52
C VAL A 29 -5.51 -9.75 13.46
N ASN A 30 -4.63 -9.97 14.44
CA ASN A 30 -4.83 -10.93 15.50
C ASN A 30 -5.42 -10.22 16.71
N LEU A 31 -6.67 -10.54 17.05
CA LEU A 31 -7.27 -10.07 18.30
C LEU A 31 -6.99 -11.10 19.40
N LYS A 32 -6.46 -10.66 20.55
CA LYS A 32 -6.14 -11.56 21.66
C LYS A 32 -7.00 -11.27 22.88
N GLY A 33 -7.61 -12.32 23.44
CA GLY A 33 -8.31 -12.27 24.72
C GLY A 33 -9.48 -11.27 24.73
N ARG A 34 -9.31 -10.18 25.50
CA ARG A 34 -10.32 -9.13 25.70
C ARG A 34 -10.55 -8.25 24.46
N GLU A 35 -9.68 -8.33 23.46
CA GLU A 35 -9.75 -7.42 22.31
C GLU A 35 -10.84 -7.77 21.28
N ASN A 36 -11.66 -8.80 21.54
CA ASN A 36 -12.74 -9.22 20.64
C ASN A 36 -13.82 -8.13 20.47
N GLU A 37 -13.94 -7.21 21.43
CA GLU A 37 -14.80 -6.02 21.33
C GLU A 37 -14.35 -5.03 20.25
N PHE A 38 -13.05 -5.00 19.92
CA PHE A 38 -12.48 -4.12 18.89
C PHE A 38 -12.59 -4.71 17.47
N ARG A 39 -13.36 -5.78 17.29
CA ARG A 39 -13.54 -6.45 15.99
C ARG A 39 -14.05 -5.49 14.92
N ASN A 40 -15.02 -4.65 15.26
CA ASN A 40 -15.56 -3.66 14.32
C ASN A 40 -14.50 -2.62 13.92
N ASN A 41 -13.71 -2.14 14.88
CA ASN A 41 -12.63 -1.19 14.62
C ASN A 41 -11.53 -1.80 13.74
N ALA A 42 -11.22 -3.08 13.92
CA ALA A 42 -10.26 -3.79 13.09
C ALA A 42 -10.77 -4.02 11.66
N ILE A 43 -12.08 -4.30 11.48
CA ILE A 43 -12.70 -4.39 10.15
C ILE A 43 -12.64 -3.02 9.46
N GLU A 44 -12.96 -1.94 10.18
CA GLU A 44 -12.88 -0.59 9.64
C GLU A 44 -11.44 -0.22 9.25
N LEU A 45 -10.46 -0.55 10.09
CA LEU A 45 -9.05 -0.34 9.78
C LEU A 45 -8.63 -1.06 8.49
N LEU A 46 -9.04 -2.33 8.32
CA LEU A 46 -8.76 -3.10 7.11
C LEU A 46 -9.43 -2.47 5.88
N GLY A 47 -10.65 -1.95 6.03
CA GLY A 47 -11.35 -1.22 4.97
C GLY A 47 -10.65 0.09 4.59
N ARG A 48 -10.18 0.87 5.57
CA ARG A 48 -9.38 2.09 5.33
C ARG A 48 -8.09 1.75 4.60
N PHE A 49 -7.39 0.69 5.03
CA PHE A 49 -6.16 0.25 4.40
C PHE A 49 -6.36 -0.18 2.94
N GLN A 50 -7.49 -0.84 2.63
CA GLN A 50 -7.85 -1.15 1.25
C GLN A 50 -8.14 0.09 0.42
N ASN A 51 -8.88 1.06 0.97
CA ASN A 51 -9.18 2.32 0.28
C ASN A 51 -7.90 3.11 -0.03
N ASP A 52 -6.95 3.16 0.91
CA ASP A 52 -5.68 3.86 0.72
C ASP A 52 -4.78 3.19 -0.34
N LEU A 53 -4.93 1.88 -0.55
CA LEU A 53 -4.26 1.15 -1.63
C LEU A 53 -4.96 1.32 -2.98
N GLY A 54 -6.27 1.60 -2.97
CA GLY A 54 -7.06 1.96 -4.15
C GLY A 54 -6.89 0.96 -5.29
N GLU A 55 -6.58 1.48 -6.48
CA GLU A 55 -6.48 0.69 -7.72
C GLU A 55 -5.20 -0.15 -7.82
N LEU A 56 -4.21 0.07 -6.94
CA LEU A 56 -2.95 -0.68 -6.93
C LEU A 56 -3.17 -2.16 -6.57
N ALA A 57 -4.22 -2.43 -5.80
CA ALA A 57 -4.51 -3.76 -5.28
C ALA A 57 -5.97 -4.15 -5.56
N THR A 58 -6.19 -5.42 -5.87
CA THR A 58 -7.52 -6.02 -5.91
C THR A 58 -7.67 -6.96 -4.72
N GLN A 59 -8.85 -6.96 -4.09
CA GLN A 59 -9.12 -7.89 -2.99
C GLN A 59 -9.34 -9.30 -3.55
N GLU A 60 -8.53 -10.26 -3.13
CA GLU A 60 -8.68 -11.67 -3.50
C GLU A 60 -9.52 -12.43 -2.48
N ASN A 61 -9.22 -12.29 -1.19
CA ASN A 61 -9.92 -13.01 -0.13
C ASN A 61 -9.94 -12.21 1.18
N LYS A 62 -11.01 -12.37 1.96
CA LYS A 62 -11.11 -11.82 3.31
C LYS A 62 -11.76 -12.83 4.24
N ASN A 63 -11.19 -13.00 5.43
CA ASN A 63 -11.81 -13.75 6.50
C ASN A 63 -11.89 -12.85 7.73
N PHE A 64 -13.12 -12.55 8.15
CA PHE A 64 -13.39 -11.81 9.38
C PHE A 64 -14.06 -12.66 10.43
N ARG A 65 -14.26 -13.97 10.20
CA ARG A 65 -15.08 -14.86 11.04
C ARG A 65 -14.27 -15.50 12.15
N ASP A 66 -13.03 -15.87 11.84
CA ASP A 66 -12.14 -16.53 12.78
C ASP A 66 -11.43 -15.54 13.73
N ARG A 67 -10.76 -16.07 14.76
CA ARG A 67 -9.90 -15.28 15.66
C ARG A 67 -8.81 -14.50 14.92
N ASN A 68 -8.45 -14.96 13.73
CA ASN A 68 -7.45 -14.36 12.86
C ASN A 68 -8.18 -13.68 11.71
N MET A 69 -8.41 -12.38 11.84
CA MET A 69 -8.99 -11.61 10.74
C MET A 69 -7.90 -11.30 9.73
N PHE A 70 -8.14 -11.57 8.46
CA PHE A 70 -7.17 -11.27 7.42
C PHE A 70 -7.82 -10.83 6.11
N VAL A 71 -7.07 -10.04 5.35
CA VAL A 71 -7.38 -9.63 3.98
C VAL A 71 -6.17 -9.94 3.11
N ILE A 72 -6.41 -10.60 1.98
CA ILE A 72 -5.42 -10.89 0.95
C ILE A 72 -5.67 -9.94 -0.21
N LEU A 73 -4.64 -9.19 -0.57
CA LEU A 73 -4.61 -8.25 -1.67
C LEU A 73 -3.63 -8.74 -2.73
N VAL A 74 -4.08 -8.72 -3.97
CA VAL A 74 -3.25 -9.03 -5.14
C VAL A 74 -2.95 -7.74 -5.89
N PRO A 75 -1.75 -7.61 -6.46
CA PRO A 75 -1.43 -6.43 -7.24
C PRO A 75 -2.17 -6.47 -8.57
N ASN A 76 -2.67 -5.30 -8.96
CA ASN A 76 -3.35 -5.17 -10.25
C ASN A 76 -2.29 -5.10 -11.37
N LYS A 77 -2.21 -6.15 -12.18
CA LYS A 77 -1.19 -6.30 -13.24
C LYS A 77 -1.20 -5.13 -14.24
N THR A 78 -2.35 -4.49 -14.43
CA THR A 78 -2.50 -3.35 -15.35
C THR A 78 -1.74 -2.11 -14.87
N VAL A 79 -1.63 -1.88 -13.56
CA VAL A 79 -0.87 -0.74 -13.00
C VAL A 79 0.62 -1.02 -12.89
N LEU A 80 1.03 -2.29 -12.78
CA LEU A 80 2.45 -2.69 -12.74
C LEU A 80 3.17 -2.38 -14.06
N GLN A 81 2.50 -2.60 -15.19
CA GLN A 81 3.06 -2.31 -16.51
C GLN A 81 3.31 -0.81 -16.70
N LYS A 82 2.45 0.05 -16.14
CA LYS A 82 2.56 1.51 -16.26
C LYS A 82 3.68 2.11 -15.40
N ALA A 83 4.11 1.42 -14.35
CA ALA A 83 5.19 1.88 -13.47
C ALA A 83 6.59 1.45 -13.95
N GLN A 84 6.68 0.46 -14.85
CA GLN A 84 7.95 0.01 -15.44
C GLN A 84 8.33 0.75 -16.74
N GLU A 85 7.45 1.60 -17.28
CA GLU A 85 7.72 2.40 -18.48
C GLU A 85 8.39 3.77 -18.23
N GLU A 86 8.73 4.13 -16.98
CA GLU A 86 9.64 5.27 -16.72
C GLU A 86 11.03 4.82 -16.23
N PRO A 87 11.94 4.40 -17.13
CA PRO A 87 13.36 4.39 -16.83
C PRO A 87 14.04 5.67 -17.38
N LYS A 88 14.66 6.43 -16.48
CA LYS A 88 15.86 7.27 -16.71
C LYS A 88 15.76 8.44 -17.72
N LYS A 89 15.45 9.64 -17.20
CA LYS A 89 16.22 10.87 -17.52
C LYS A 89 16.68 11.46 -16.19
N LYS A 90 17.80 10.97 -15.61
CA LYS A 90 19.09 11.67 -15.64
C LYS A 90 18.95 13.18 -15.84
N GLU A 91 18.75 13.84 -14.71
CA GLU A 91 19.21 15.19 -14.42
C GLU A 91 20.68 15.34 -14.88
N LYS A 92 20.90 15.93 -16.06
CA LYS A 92 22.16 16.53 -16.52
C LYS A 92 21.88 17.38 -17.76
N SER A 93 21.36 18.59 -17.53
CA SER A 93 21.43 19.72 -18.47
C SER A 93 21.24 21.03 -17.70
N VAL A 94 22.20 21.39 -16.84
CA VAL A 94 22.38 22.79 -16.42
C VAL A 94 23.74 23.22 -16.95
N ALA A 95 23.78 23.73 -18.18
CA ALA A 95 24.86 24.56 -18.71
C ALA A 95 24.42 25.21 -20.03
N ALA A 96 24.69 26.52 -20.14
CA ALA A 96 24.61 27.38 -21.32
C ALA A 96 23.29 28.14 -21.59
N GLU A 97 22.89 29.00 -20.64
CA GLU A 97 22.38 30.32 -21.00
C GLU A 97 23.38 31.38 -20.49
N VAL A 98 24.19 31.95 -21.40
CA VAL A 98 24.70 33.32 -21.28
C VAL A 98 24.78 33.93 -22.68
N SER A 99 23.82 34.81 -22.94
CA SER A 99 23.84 36.00 -23.79
C SER A 99 24.91 36.13 -24.89
N ALA A 100 24.43 36.21 -26.14
CA ALA A 100 25.01 37.09 -27.15
C ALA A 100 23.88 37.67 -28.01
N SER A 101 23.30 38.76 -27.51
CA SER A 101 22.67 39.80 -28.33
C SER A 101 23.47 41.07 -28.10
N VAL A 102 23.62 41.84 -29.19
CA VAL A 102 24.44 43.05 -29.42
C VAL A 102 25.81 42.76 -30.02
#